data_AF-A0A0W0TW81-F1
#
_entry.id   AF-A0A0W0TW81-F1
#
_cell.length_a   1.000
_cell.length_b   1.000
_cell.length_c   1.000
_cell.angle_alpha   90.00
_cell.angle_beta   90.00
_cell.angle_gamma   90.00
#
_symmetry.space_group_name_H-M   'P 1'
#
loop_
_entity.id
_entity.type
_entity.pdbx_description
1 polymer ?
#
loop_
_entity_poly.entity_id
_entity_poly.type
_entity_poly.pdbx_seq_one_letter_code
_entity_poly.pdbx_strand_id
1 'polypeptide(L)'
;MITVNIWLSTTKLFNHRITHSYFGPLLASQENNEHIGHANLQLEITDHSPHFAYSQTVLEPLRGKATLKTIAVPVAEKKENHASLEPQLVRCNSFTLSFWPDERPKLIKEAAQLFFKMTNSKPRVKGIKPEFKTHQEDMLLEETASKPITMTHPSLQYNRDNPLHRRQQALKQELGELNELHNTLTLYTANLKANGLKQEKLLQQKKTLTSQHMQAMQPLQEDLQKNKERQKITQKQLSRKKTVLRYLDTLEQRDEQSNKQFLTLTREMNKLTRRQERLQQKEKKLLQSEKDMNLAYTHNVEELQEQLSRQQQEGVAFKKQIDDTTLLLNGRDESYLKALRAEYIDLSLRENAFINEKSETTVGRHPDLTLYLPVADSNTIGLDEKKILKALEEENGQAYSFFTNNCASSVKRCLLAGIDKTLQRQLEDAGLAPDFFQVKKIETCQSLKRWTKTLEHHLIELNAAASRPDTTPVLTF
;
A
#
# COMPACT_ATOMS: atom_id res chain seq x y z
N MET A 1 -12.29 18.22 17.87
CA MET A 1 -12.13 19.10 19.06
C MET A 1 -11.20 20.23 18.70
N ILE A 2 -11.45 21.44 19.21
CA ILE A 2 -10.59 22.61 18.98
C ILE A 2 -10.00 23.07 20.30
N THR A 3 -8.68 23.20 20.36
CA THR A 3 -7.96 23.69 21.54
C THR A 3 -7.26 24.99 21.20
N VAL A 4 -7.48 26.03 21.99
CA VAL A 4 -6.80 27.32 21.85
C VAL A 4 -5.86 27.49 23.03
N ASN A 5 -4.55 27.53 22.78
CA ASN A 5 -3.54 27.76 23.81
C ASN A 5 -3.03 29.19 23.73
N ILE A 6 -2.95 29.87 24.87
CA ILE A 6 -2.58 31.29 24.95
C ILE A 6 -1.52 31.49 26.03
N TRP A 7 -0.37 32.00 25.64
CA TRP A 7 0.66 32.57 26.49
C TRP A 7 0.52 34.09 26.50
N LEU A 8 0.40 34.69 27.68
CA LEU A 8 0.26 36.13 27.83
C LEU A 8 1.63 36.77 27.98
N SER A 9 1.71 38.03 27.56
CA SER A 9 2.95 38.83 27.65
C SER A 9 3.51 38.87 29.08
N THR A 10 4.81 38.66 29.23
CA THR A 10 5.51 38.67 30.54
C THR A 10 6.18 40.00 30.86
N THR A 11 6.03 41.01 30.00
CA THR A 11 6.63 42.33 30.12
C THR A 11 6.40 42.98 31.48
N LYS A 12 7.45 43.54 32.07
CA LYS A 12 7.42 44.26 33.33
C LYS A 12 7.85 45.71 33.16
N LEU A 13 7.20 46.61 33.88
CA LEU A 13 7.63 47.99 34.07
C LEU A 13 7.71 48.24 35.59
N PHE A 14 8.87 48.74 36.07
CA PHE A 14 9.13 48.92 37.50
C PHE A 14 8.81 47.67 38.34
N ASN A 15 9.24 46.48 37.89
CA ASN A 15 8.96 45.17 38.50
C ASN A 15 7.47 44.74 38.55
N HIS A 16 6.55 45.54 38.01
CA HIS A 16 5.14 45.16 37.87
C HIS A 16 4.83 44.72 36.44
N ARG A 17 4.09 43.60 36.31
CA ARG A 17 3.67 43.10 35.00
C ARG A 17 2.72 44.08 34.32
N ILE A 18 2.98 44.43 33.06
CA ILE A 18 2.07 45.24 32.26
C ILE A 18 0.93 44.34 31.76
N THR A 19 -0.26 44.50 32.33
CA THR A 19 -1.45 43.73 31.94
C THR A 19 -2.25 44.38 30.81
N HIS A 20 -1.86 45.59 30.40
CA HIS A 20 -2.52 46.31 29.31
C HIS A 20 -2.35 45.59 27.98
N SER A 21 -3.45 45.43 27.23
CA SER A 21 -3.52 44.61 26.02
C SER A 21 -2.54 45.04 24.93
N TYR A 22 -2.25 46.34 24.83
CA TYR A 22 -1.35 46.90 23.81
C TYR A 22 0.06 47.18 24.32
N PHE A 23 0.20 47.69 25.55
CA PHE A 23 1.51 48.14 26.03
C PHE A 23 2.39 46.99 26.50
N GLY A 24 1.81 45.89 26.99
CA GLY A 24 2.58 44.70 27.38
C GLY A 24 3.40 44.15 26.20
N PRO A 25 2.76 43.76 25.09
CA PRO A 25 3.48 43.25 23.92
C PRO A 25 4.45 44.26 23.30
N LEU A 26 4.14 45.56 23.33
CA LEU A 26 4.98 46.60 22.71
C LEU A 26 6.26 46.92 23.49
N LEU A 27 6.25 46.71 24.80
CA LEU A 27 7.35 47.06 25.69
C LEU A 27 8.20 45.86 26.10
N ALA A 28 7.92 44.67 25.56
CA ALA A 28 8.66 43.45 25.89
C ALA A 28 10.12 43.57 25.48
N SER A 29 11.03 43.36 26.42
CA SER A 29 12.47 43.38 26.17
C SER A 29 13.07 41.97 26.05
N GLN A 30 13.82 41.74 24.97
CA GLN A 30 14.60 40.52 24.80
C GLN A 30 15.75 40.42 25.82
N GLU A 31 16.35 41.54 26.22
CA GLU A 31 17.44 41.59 27.20
C GLU A 31 17.00 41.10 28.58
N ASN A 32 15.72 41.32 28.92
CA ASN A 32 15.10 40.86 30.16
C ASN A 32 14.41 39.50 30.04
N ASN A 33 14.59 38.82 28.90
CA ASN A 33 13.91 37.56 28.55
C ASN A 33 12.37 37.64 28.67
N GLU A 34 11.78 38.77 28.28
CA GLU A 34 10.33 38.98 28.31
C GLU A 34 9.67 38.58 26.99
N HIS A 35 8.44 38.07 27.08
CA HIS A 35 7.65 37.62 25.95
C HIS A 35 6.52 38.59 25.63
N ILE A 36 6.27 38.75 24.34
CA ILE A 36 5.15 39.51 23.78
C ILE A 36 3.81 38.78 23.90
N GLY A 37 3.85 37.49 24.24
CA GLY A 37 2.71 36.57 24.27
C GLY A 37 2.52 35.84 22.94
N HIS A 38 2.10 34.58 23.02
CA HIS A 38 1.89 33.68 21.89
C HIS A 38 0.51 33.04 21.96
N ALA A 39 -0.03 32.61 20.83
CA ALA A 39 -1.25 31.83 20.78
C ALA A 39 -1.18 30.80 19.66
N ASN A 40 -1.66 29.59 19.94
CA ASN A 40 -1.77 28.54 18.95
C ASN A 40 -3.18 27.92 18.96
N LEU A 41 -3.55 27.32 17.83
CA LEU A 41 -4.81 26.61 17.65
C LEU A 41 -4.48 25.18 17.25
N GLN A 42 -5.00 24.22 18.01
CA GLN A 42 -4.94 22.80 17.67
C GLN A 42 -6.33 22.33 17.26
N LEU A 43 -6.42 21.73 16.07
CA LEU A 43 -7.64 21.12 15.53
C LEU A 43 -7.45 19.61 15.44
N GLU A 44 -8.31 18.86 16.11
CA GLU A 44 -8.30 17.39 16.09
C GLU A 44 -9.56 16.85 15.44
N ILE A 45 -9.40 16.11 14.34
CA ILE A 45 -10.47 15.51 13.54
C ILE A 45 -10.38 13.99 13.70
N THR A 46 -11.42 13.38 14.29
CA THR A 46 -11.50 11.94 14.50
C THR A 46 -12.16 11.22 13.33
N ASP A 47 -12.00 9.91 13.23
CA ASP A 47 -12.66 9.11 12.18
C ASP A 47 -14.19 9.02 12.26
N HIS A 48 -14.78 9.49 13.36
CA HIS A 48 -16.23 9.65 13.51
C HIS A 48 -16.75 10.91 12.81
N SER A 49 -15.86 11.86 12.50
CA SER A 49 -16.23 13.07 11.77
C SER A 49 -16.45 12.75 10.27
N PRO A 50 -17.48 13.35 9.64
CA PRO A 50 -17.67 13.27 8.19
C PRO A 50 -16.54 13.94 7.39
N HIS A 51 -15.65 14.68 8.05
CA HIS A 51 -14.53 15.41 7.46
C HIS A 51 -13.19 14.69 7.61
N PHE A 52 -13.16 13.50 8.23
CA PHE A 52 -11.92 12.74 8.41
C PHE A 52 -11.23 12.37 7.08
N ALA A 53 -11.99 11.95 6.07
CA ALA A 53 -11.44 11.62 4.77
C ALA A 53 -10.79 12.85 4.09
N TYR A 54 -11.43 14.03 4.21
CA TYR A 54 -10.85 15.28 3.72
C TYR A 54 -9.57 15.63 4.49
N SER A 55 -9.56 15.47 5.82
CA SER A 55 -8.39 15.79 6.63
C SER A 55 -7.19 14.90 6.32
N GLN A 56 -7.38 13.66 5.86
CA GLN A 56 -6.29 12.83 5.36
C GLN A 56 -5.60 13.42 4.12
N THR A 57 -6.35 14.06 3.22
CA THR A 57 -5.78 14.65 1.98
C THR A 57 -4.90 15.87 2.22
N VAL A 58 -5.10 16.55 3.36
CA VAL A 58 -4.37 17.77 3.73
C VAL A 58 -3.42 17.54 4.91
N LEU A 59 -3.23 16.28 5.32
CA LEU A 59 -2.34 15.90 6.41
C LEU A 59 -0.89 16.31 6.13
N GLU A 60 -0.30 15.85 5.01
CA GLU A 60 1.08 16.20 4.67
C GLU A 60 1.27 17.70 4.34
N PRO A 61 0.40 18.35 3.52
CA PRO A 61 0.53 19.79 3.20
C PRO A 61 0.55 20.70 4.43
N LEU A 62 -0.22 20.35 5.46
CA LEU A 62 -0.32 21.12 6.70
C LEU A 62 0.62 20.63 7.81
N ARG A 63 1.50 19.65 7.52
CA ARG A 63 2.31 18.96 8.53
C ARG A 63 1.46 18.44 9.70
N GLY A 64 0.23 18.02 9.40
CA GLY A 64 -0.67 17.40 10.34
C GLY A 64 -0.12 16.07 10.83
N LYS A 65 -0.60 15.66 12.00
CA LYS A 65 -0.16 14.45 12.68
C LYS A 65 -1.26 13.42 12.72
N ALA A 66 -0.97 12.26 12.14
CA ALA A 66 -1.80 11.07 12.30
C ALA A 66 -1.46 10.39 13.64
N THR A 67 -2.43 10.30 14.53
CA THR A 67 -2.30 9.68 15.86
C THR A 67 -3.60 8.96 16.23
N LEU A 68 -3.68 8.45 17.45
CA LEU A 68 -4.90 7.92 18.05
C LEU A 68 -5.40 8.89 19.13
N LYS A 69 -6.69 8.86 19.42
CA LYS A 69 -7.28 9.64 20.51
C LYS A 69 -8.26 8.79 21.30
N THR A 70 -8.28 8.96 22.60
CA THR A 70 -9.33 8.39 23.45
C THR A 70 -10.52 9.34 23.49
N ILE A 71 -11.69 8.87 23.08
CA ILE A 71 -12.96 9.59 23.18
C ILE A 71 -13.93 8.82 24.08
N ALA A 72 -14.90 9.51 24.65
CA ALA A 72 -15.97 8.87 25.41
C ALA A 72 -17.14 8.54 24.47
N VAL A 73 -17.61 7.30 24.47
CA VAL A 73 -18.74 6.82 23.65
C VAL A 73 -19.83 6.18 24.53
N PRO A 74 -21.11 6.27 24.14
CA PRO A 74 -22.20 5.66 24.90
C PRO A 74 -22.06 4.13 24.99
N VAL A 75 -22.26 3.58 26.18
CA VAL A 75 -22.29 2.13 26.39
C VAL A 75 -23.59 1.56 25.80
N ALA A 76 -23.48 0.48 25.01
CA ALA A 76 -24.62 -0.15 24.33
C ALA A 76 -25.71 -0.67 25.29
N GLU A 77 -25.32 -1.14 26.48
CA GLU A 77 -26.23 -1.57 27.55
C GLU A 77 -26.06 -0.70 28.80
N LYS A 78 -27.05 0.14 29.09
CA LYS A 78 -27.10 0.88 30.35
C LYS A 78 -27.50 -0.07 31.49
N LYS A 79 -26.52 -0.63 32.20
CA LYS A 79 -26.75 -1.30 33.48
C LYS A 79 -26.96 -0.26 34.58
N GLU A 80 -27.92 -0.48 35.49
CA GLU A 80 -28.08 0.38 36.67
C GLU A 80 -26.74 0.46 37.44
N ASN A 81 -26.33 1.67 37.82
CA ASN A 81 -25.07 2.00 38.51
C ASN A 81 -23.76 1.89 37.70
N HIS A 82 -23.80 1.73 36.38
CA HIS A 82 -22.61 1.80 35.53
C HIS A 82 -22.46 3.17 34.85
N ALA A 83 -21.21 3.55 34.54
CA ALA A 83 -20.93 4.75 33.76
C ALA A 83 -21.64 4.68 32.40
N SER A 84 -22.33 5.76 32.02
CA SER A 84 -23.06 5.83 30.75
C SER A 84 -22.17 5.95 29.52
N LEU A 85 -20.87 6.15 29.74
CA LEU A 85 -19.86 6.36 28.71
C LEU A 85 -18.66 5.44 28.97
N GLU A 86 -18.10 4.87 27.92
CA GLU A 86 -16.84 4.12 27.95
C GLU A 86 -15.77 4.80 27.09
N PRO A 87 -14.48 4.68 27.45
CA PRO A 87 -13.39 5.20 26.64
C PRO A 87 -13.13 4.30 25.42
N GLN A 88 -13.14 4.88 24.23
CA GLN A 88 -12.78 4.21 22.98
C GLN A 88 -11.58 4.91 22.32
N LEU A 89 -10.63 4.12 21.84
CA LEU A 89 -9.55 4.62 20.99
C LEU A 89 -10.02 4.74 19.54
N VAL A 90 -9.80 5.89 18.94
CA VAL A 90 -10.20 6.21 17.57
C VAL A 90 -9.05 6.84 16.78
N ARG A 91 -9.08 6.75 15.46
CA ARG A 91 -8.08 7.44 14.62
C ARG A 91 -8.32 8.94 14.68
N CYS A 92 -7.24 9.70 14.78
CA CYS A 92 -7.28 11.15 14.89
C CYS A 92 -6.21 11.79 13.98
N ASN A 93 -6.61 12.82 13.25
CA ASN A 93 -5.70 13.72 12.55
C ASN A 93 -5.67 15.05 13.32
N SER A 94 -4.49 15.40 13.86
CA SER A 94 -4.28 16.63 14.62
C SER A 94 -3.49 17.63 13.79
N PHE A 95 -3.95 18.88 13.78
CA PHE A 95 -3.32 20.00 13.07
C PHE A 95 -3.05 21.11 14.06
N THR A 96 -1.86 21.71 14.01
CA THR A 96 -1.49 22.82 14.90
C THR A 96 -1.12 24.05 14.08
N LEU A 97 -1.84 25.14 14.30
CA LEU A 97 -1.48 26.48 13.86
C LEU A 97 -0.67 27.13 14.96
N SER A 98 0.65 27.09 14.83
CA SER A 98 1.54 28.01 15.53
C SER A 98 2.06 29.01 14.52
N PHE A 99 1.53 30.23 14.54
CA PHE A 99 1.86 31.25 13.55
C PHE A 99 2.93 32.21 14.11
N TRP A 100 4.17 31.75 14.14
CA TRP A 100 5.30 32.44 14.78
C TRP A 100 6.56 32.45 13.90
N PRO A 101 7.42 33.49 13.94
CA PRO A 101 8.68 33.51 13.19
C PRO A 101 9.79 32.65 13.81
N ASP A 102 10.80 32.27 13.00
CA ASP A 102 11.93 31.41 13.41
C ASP A 102 12.79 32.03 14.53
N GLU A 103 13.22 33.28 14.33
CA GLU A 103 13.90 34.07 15.35
C GLU A 103 12.89 34.91 16.14
N ARG A 104 13.07 35.00 17.46
CA ARG A 104 12.33 35.95 18.29
C ARG A 104 12.53 37.35 17.67
N PRO A 105 11.45 38.07 17.30
CA PRO A 105 11.59 39.36 16.66
C PRO A 105 12.35 40.32 17.58
N LYS A 106 13.49 40.84 17.11
CA LYS A 106 14.37 41.75 17.85
C LYS A 106 13.69 43.12 17.95
N LEU A 107 12.92 43.32 19.02
CA LEU A 107 11.76 44.24 19.01
C LEU A 107 12.05 45.75 18.98
N ILE A 108 13.29 46.23 19.10
CA ILE A 108 13.48 47.69 19.30
C ILE A 108 13.47 48.48 17.98
N LYS A 109 13.96 47.92 16.87
CA LYS A 109 13.96 48.65 15.58
C LYS A 109 12.71 48.40 14.74
N GLU A 110 12.18 47.18 14.72
CA GLU A 110 11.08 46.84 13.81
C GLU A 110 9.70 47.23 14.35
N ALA A 111 9.44 47.06 15.65
CA ALA A 111 8.14 47.44 16.24
C ALA A 111 7.96 48.96 16.35
N ALA A 112 9.02 49.71 16.70
CA ALA A 112 9.01 51.17 16.66
C ALA A 112 8.80 51.69 15.22
N GLN A 113 9.52 51.12 14.24
CA GLN A 113 9.31 51.45 12.83
C GLN A 113 7.90 51.09 12.34
N LEU A 114 7.30 49.98 12.77
CA LEU A 114 5.93 49.59 12.45
C LEU A 114 4.86 50.47 13.12
N PHE A 115 5.13 50.94 14.34
CA PHE A 115 4.27 51.88 15.05
C PHE A 115 4.23 53.25 14.36
N PHE A 116 5.39 53.81 14.00
CA PHE A 116 5.48 55.07 13.22
C PHE A 116 5.00 54.94 11.76
N LYS A 117 4.90 53.72 11.21
CA LYS A 117 4.30 53.46 9.87
C LYS A 117 2.78 53.55 9.86
N MET A 118 2.12 53.21 10.96
CA MET A 118 0.66 53.29 11.09
C MET A 118 0.13 54.73 11.06
N THR A 119 1.03 55.72 11.19
CA THR A 119 0.74 57.16 11.21
C THR A 119 1.10 57.89 9.90
N ASN A 120 1.01 57.23 8.72
CA ASN A 120 1.09 57.80 7.35
C ASN A 120 2.42 57.74 6.57
N SER A 121 3.18 56.63 6.54
CA SER A 121 4.27 56.46 5.56
C SER A 121 4.55 54.99 5.22
N LYS A 122 4.47 54.59 3.94
CA LYS A 122 4.90 53.25 3.48
C LYS A 122 6.41 53.07 3.71
N PRO A 123 6.82 51.92 4.28
CA PRO A 123 7.67 51.01 3.52
C PRO A 123 7.13 49.58 3.53
N ARG A 124 7.27 48.92 2.38
CA ARG A 124 7.07 47.47 2.19
C ARG A 124 8.10 46.70 3.02
N VAL A 125 7.80 46.41 4.28
CA VAL A 125 8.50 45.33 4.98
C VAL A 125 7.94 44.05 4.41
N LYS A 126 8.79 43.24 3.78
CA LYS A 126 8.43 41.86 3.43
C LYS A 126 8.16 41.17 4.77
N GLY A 127 6.92 40.76 5.01
CA GLY A 127 6.58 40.01 6.22
C GLY A 127 7.48 38.79 6.36
N ILE A 128 7.71 38.35 7.59
CA ILE A 128 8.59 37.21 7.86
C ILE A 128 7.80 35.94 7.57
N LYS A 129 8.43 34.93 6.96
CA LYS A 129 7.76 33.65 6.74
C LYS A 129 7.50 33.01 8.12
N PRO A 130 6.24 32.69 8.47
CA PRO A 130 5.94 31.98 9.70
C PRO A 130 6.43 30.53 9.59
N GLU A 131 6.80 29.94 10.72
CA GLU A 131 7.02 28.50 10.84
C GLU A 131 5.95 27.91 11.75
N PHE A 132 5.29 26.87 11.23
CA PHE A 132 4.25 26.13 11.94
C PHE A 132 4.91 25.10 12.84
N LYS A 133 5.05 25.49 14.11
CA LYS A 133 5.61 24.66 15.18
C LYS A 133 4.55 23.82 15.87
N THR A 134 4.97 22.72 16.46
CA THR A 134 4.12 21.91 17.31
C THR A 134 3.86 22.60 18.65
N HIS A 135 2.81 22.19 19.37
CA HIS A 135 2.53 22.75 20.69
C HIS A 135 3.69 22.55 21.68
N GLN A 136 4.41 21.42 21.58
CA GLN A 136 5.57 21.13 22.44
C GLN A 136 6.75 22.06 22.12
N GLU A 137 6.99 22.35 20.84
CA GLU A 137 8.00 23.33 20.43
C GLU A 137 7.66 24.74 20.92
N ASP A 138 6.38 25.14 20.88
CA ASP A 138 5.93 26.41 21.43
C ASP A 138 6.17 26.50 22.94
N MET A 139 5.88 25.42 23.69
CA MET A 139 6.17 25.37 25.14
C MET A 139 7.66 25.56 25.44
N LEU A 140 8.54 24.95 24.66
CA LEU A 140 9.98 25.10 24.80
C LEU A 140 10.45 26.51 24.44
N LEU A 141 9.86 27.13 23.42
CA LEU A 141 10.21 28.49 23.00
C LEU A 141 9.74 29.57 23.98
N GLU A 142 8.62 29.35 24.67
CA GLU A 142 8.08 30.22 25.71
C GLU A 142 8.74 30.00 27.08
N GLU A 143 9.65 29.04 27.20
CA GLU A 143 10.43 28.83 28.42
C GLU A 143 11.41 29.98 28.63
N THR A 144 11.35 30.55 29.84
CA THR A 144 12.20 31.68 30.26
C THR A 144 13.26 31.26 31.26
N ALA A 145 13.08 30.14 31.93
CA ALA A 145 14.02 29.65 32.92
C ALA A 145 15.30 29.11 32.25
N SER A 146 16.43 29.20 32.94
CA SER A 146 17.70 28.64 32.48
C SER A 146 17.70 27.11 32.39
N LYS A 147 16.77 26.47 33.12
CA LYS A 147 16.45 25.04 33.00
C LYS A 147 14.95 24.92 32.73
N PRO A 148 14.53 24.21 31.67
CA PRO A 148 13.12 24.07 31.35
C PRO A 148 12.39 23.29 32.44
N ILE A 149 11.14 23.68 32.69
CA ILE A 149 10.27 22.95 33.62
C ILE A 149 9.88 21.64 32.97
N THR A 150 10.16 20.52 33.66
CA THR A 150 9.71 19.19 33.26
C THR A 150 8.58 18.75 34.18
N MET A 151 7.41 18.47 33.61
CA MET A 151 6.27 17.93 34.33
C MET A 151 6.10 16.46 33.99
N THR A 152 6.15 15.60 35.00
CA THR A 152 5.84 14.17 34.85
C THR A 152 4.34 13.93 34.93
N HIS A 153 3.76 13.32 33.90
CA HIS A 153 2.36 12.90 33.86
C HIS A 153 2.21 11.45 34.33
N PRO A 154 1.06 11.06 34.90
CA PRO A 154 0.77 9.66 35.16
C PRO A 154 0.93 8.84 33.89
N SER A 155 1.60 7.69 33.99
CA SER A 155 1.72 6.77 32.87
C SER A 155 0.33 6.35 32.41
N LEU A 156 0.04 6.61 31.14
CA LEU A 156 -1.23 6.21 30.57
C LEU A 156 -1.23 4.69 30.39
N GLN A 157 -2.23 4.04 30.97
CA GLN A 157 -2.49 2.63 30.75
C GLN A 157 -2.95 2.45 29.30
N TYR A 158 -1.99 2.33 28.37
CA TYR A 158 -2.29 1.91 27.01
C TYR A 158 -2.73 0.45 27.06
N ASN A 159 -4.04 0.24 26.93
CA ASN A 159 -4.58 -1.11 26.86
C ASN A 159 -4.26 -1.71 25.50
N ARG A 160 -3.35 -2.69 25.48
CA ARG A 160 -3.01 -3.46 24.27
C ARG A 160 -4.18 -4.30 23.75
N ASP A 161 -5.21 -4.53 24.55
CA ASP A 161 -6.41 -5.25 24.14
C ASP A 161 -7.48 -4.37 23.49
N ASN A 162 -7.13 -3.14 23.07
CA ASN A 162 -8.08 -2.25 22.40
C ASN A 162 -8.48 -2.77 21.00
N PRO A 163 -9.69 -2.40 20.50
CA PRO A 163 -10.19 -2.88 19.21
C PRO A 163 -9.28 -2.58 18.01
N LEU A 164 -8.59 -1.43 18.00
CA LEU A 164 -7.69 -1.05 16.91
C LEU A 164 -6.43 -1.93 16.89
N HIS A 165 -5.86 -2.23 18.06
CA HIS A 165 -4.71 -3.15 18.16
C HIS A 165 -5.11 -4.57 17.73
N ARG A 166 -6.29 -5.05 18.14
CA ARG A 166 -6.83 -6.34 17.66
C ARG A 166 -7.01 -6.36 16.15
N ARG A 167 -7.55 -5.29 15.56
CA ARG A 167 -7.69 -5.15 14.11
C ARG A 167 -6.33 -5.17 13.42
N GLN A 168 -5.33 -4.47 13.94
CA GLN A 168 -3.96 -4.46 13.41
C GLN A 168 -3.32 -5.85 13.47
N GLN A 169 -3.52 -6.62 14.55
CA GLN A 169 -3.05 -8.01 14.64
C GLN A 169 -3.75 -8.91 13.62
N ALA A 170 -5.08 -8.79 13.49
CA ALA A 170 -5.85 -9.54 12.50
C ALA A 170 -5.40 -9.23 11.06
N LEU A 171 -5.17 -7.94 10.74
CA LEU A 171 -4.63 -7.50 9.46
C LEU A 171 -3.26 -8.10 9.18
N LYS A 172 -2.38 -8.19 10.20
CA LYS A 172 -1.05 -8.79 10.06
C LYS A 172 -1.15 -10.28 9.72
N GLN A 173 -2.05 -11.00 10.38
CA GLN A 173 -2.31 -12.43 10.09
C GLN A 173 -2.88 -12.60 8.68
N GLU A 174 -3.92 -11.84 8.32
CA GLU A 174 -4.55 -11.88 6.99
C GLU A 174 -3.54 -11.56 5.88
N LEU A 175 -2.69 -10.54 6.07
CA LEU A 175 -1.60 -10.22 5.13
C LEU A 175 -0.58 -11.36 5.01
N GLY A 176 -0.26 -12.05 6.11
CA GLY A 176 0.62 -13.22 6.10
C GLY A 176 0.05 -14.33 5.22
N GLU A 177 -1.18 -14.76 5.53
CA GLU A 177 -1.89 -15.83 4.81
C GLU A 177 -2.05 -15.51 3.32
N LEU A 178 -2.50 -14.29 2.98
CA LEU A 178 -2.72 -13.90 1.60
C LEU A 178 -1.41 -13.78 0.80
N ASN A 179 -0.32 -13.33 1.43
CA ASN A 179 0.99 -13.29 0.78
C ASN A 179 1.52 -14.70 0.50
N GLU A 180 1.35 -15.63 1.44
CA GLU A 180 1.73 -17.03 1.25
C GLU A 180 0.95 -17.66 0.08
N LEU A 181 -0.37 -17.43 0.02
CA LEU A 181 -1.21 -17.90 -1.09
C LEU A 181 -0.79 -17.30 -2.45
N HIS A 182 -0.50 -15.99 -2.51
CA HIS A 182 -0.01 -15.35 -3.75
C HIS A 182 1.35 -15.90 -4.20
N ASN A 183 2.28 -16.11 -3.27
CA ASN A 183 3.58 -16.71 -3.55
C ASN A 183 3.43 -18.14 -4.06
N THR A 184 2.53 -18.91 -3.45
CA THR A 184 2.24 -20.30 -3.82
C THR A 184 1.62 -20.39 -5.21
N LEU A 185 0.66 -19.51 -5.52
CA LEU A 185 0.07 -19.38 -6.85
C LEU A 185 1.14 -19.05 -7.91
N THR A 186 2.05 -18.13 -7.59
CA THR A 186 3.16 -17.75 -8.48
C THR A 186 4.10 -18.93 -8.74
N LEU A 187 4.40 -19.72 -7.71
CA LEU A 187 5.23 -20.92 -7.84
C LEU A 187 4.55 -21.98 -8.72
N TYR A 188 3.27 -22.30 -8.48
CA TYR A 188 2.56 -23.31 -9.26
C TYR A 188 2.36 -22.90 -10.72
N THR A 189 2.08 -21.62 -10.99
CA THR A 189 1.99 -21.10 -12.36
C THR A 189 3.33 -21.18 -13.10
N ALA A 190 4.45 -20.91 -12.42
CA ALA A 190 5.79 -21.09 -13.00
C ALA A 190 6.09 -22.57 -13.29
N ASN A 191 5.75 -23.47 -12.36
CA ASN A 191 5.92 -24.92 -12.55
C ASN A 191 5.08 -25.47 -13.69
N LEU A 192 3.82 -25.00 -13.83
CA LEU A 192 2.96 -25.37 -14.94
C LEU A 192 3.55 -24.96 -16.29
N LYS A 193 4.10 -23.74 -16.39
CA LYS A 193 4.80 -23.26 -17.60
C LYS A 193 6.04 -24.11 -17.90
N ALA A 194 6.87 -24.39 -16.89
CA ALA A 194 8.05 -25.22 -17.06
C ALA A 194 7.71 -26.65 -17.51
N ASN A 195 6.63 -27.22 -16.96
CA ASN A 195 6.10 -28.52 -17.40
C ASN A 195 5.62 -28.48 -18.86
N GLY A 196 4.93 -27.43 -19.28
CA GLY A 196 4.54 -27.22 -20.68
C GLY A 196 5.74 -27.24 -21.63
N LEU A 197 6.83 -26.55 -21.28
CA LEU A 197 8.07 -26.57 -22.06
C LEU A 197 8.72 -27.96 -22.13
N LYS A 198 8.68 -28.73 -21.03
CA LYS A 198 9.17 -30.12 -21.02
C LYS A 198 8.36 -31.01 -21.95
N GLN A 199 7.03 -30.88 -21.93
CA GLN A 199 6.14 -31.64 -22.83
C GLN A 199 6.42 -31.32 -24.30
N GLU A 200 6.58 -30.03 -24.65
CA GLU A 200 6.95 -29.62 -26.00
C GLU A 200 8.28 -30.23 -26.46
N LYS A 201 9.28 -30.23 -25.58
CA LYS A 201 10.59 -30.86 -25.87
C LYS A 201 10.47 -32.36 -26.09
N LEU A 202 9.70 -33.08 -25.29
CA LEU A 202 9.46 -34.51 -25.46
C LEU A 202 8.71 -34.79 -26.78
N LEU A 203 7.72 -33.97 -27.14
CA LEU A 203 7.03 -34.07 -28.42
C LEU A 203 7.96 -33.83 -29.61
N GLN A 204 8.89 -32.88 -29.51
CA GLN A 204 9.92 -32.66 -30.52
C GLN A 204 10.85 -33.86 -30.63
N GLN A 205 11.31 -34.43 -29.52
CA GLN A 205 12.14 -35.64 -29.51
C GLN A 205 11.44 -36.81 -30.19
N LYS A 206 10.14 -37.03 -29.90
CA LYS A 206 9.33 -38.07 -30.55
C LYS A 206 9.22 -37.87 -32.06
N LYS A 207 9.01 -36.63 -32.52
CA LYS A 207 8.98 -36.29 -33.96
C LYS A 207 10.32 -36.56 -34.62
N THR A 208 11.42 -36.14 -34.01
CA THR A 208 12.78 -36.37 -34.50
C THR A 208 13.10 -37.86 -34.59
N LEU A 209 12.79 -38.63 -33.54
CA LEU A 209 12.98 -40.09 -33.52
C LEU A 209 12.20 -40.77 -34.64
N THR A 210 10.95 -40.37 -34.86
CA THR A 210 10.11 -40.91 -35.95
C THR A 210 10.70 -40.60 -37.33
N SER A 211 11.15 -39.36 -37.54
CA SER A 211 11.82 -38.97 -38.79
C SER A 211 13.12 -39.75 -39.02
N GLN A 212 13.95 -39.91 -37.99
CA GLN A 212 15.21 -40.67 -38.06
C GLN A 212 14.97 -42.14 -38.38
N HIS A 213 13.98 -42.75 -37.73
CA HIS A 213 13.60 -44.13 -38.01
C HIS A 213 13.11 -44.30 -39.46
N MET A 214 12.23 -43.43 -39.94
CA MET A 214 11.76 -43.47 -41.34
C MET A 214 12.91 -43.32 -42.34
N GLN A 215 13.83 -42.38 -42.11
CA GLN A 215 15.00 -42.15 -42.96
C GLN A 215 15.96 -43.36 -42.97
N ALA A 216 16.14 -44.05 -41.84
CA ALA A 216 16.97 -45.24 -41.74
C ALA A 216 16.31 -46.49 -42.37
N MET A 217 14.99 -46.61 -42.26
CA MET A 217 14.23 -47.74 -42.79
C MET A 217 14.10 -47.72 -44.31
N GLN A 218 13.98 -46.54 -44.92
CA GLN A 218 13.83 -46.40 -46.37
C GLN A 218 14.94 -47.10 -47.19
N PRO A 219 16.26 -46.82 -46.98
CA PRO A 219 17.31 -47.50 -47.73
C PRO A 219 17.36 -48.99 -47.43
N LEU A 220 17.01 -49.42 -46.21
CA LEU A 220 16.99 -50.83 -45.83
C LEU A 220 15.91 -51.60 -46.62
N GLN A 221 14.70 -51.02 -46.71
CA GLN A 221 13.59 -51.59 -47.49
C GLN A 221 13.93 -51.64 -48.99
N GLU A 222 14.56 -50.60 -49.53
CA GLU A 222 15.06 -50.62 -50.91
C GLU A 222 16.08 -51.73 -51.15
N ASP A 223 17.03 -51.92 -50.23
CA ASP A 223 18.06 -52.95 -50.33
C ASP A 223 17.47 -54.36 -50.25
N LEU A 224 16.43 -54.54 -49.43
CA LEU A 224 15.69 -55.78 -49.28
C LEU A 224 14.91 -56.11 -50.56
N GLN A 225 14.26 -55.12 -51.17
CA GLN A 225 13.57 -55.27 -52.45
C GLN A 225 14.54 -55.60 -53.59
N LYS A 226 15.65 -54.85 -53.73
CA LYS A 226 16.71 -55.11 -54.72
C LYS A 226 17.30 -56.52 -54.53
N ASN A 227 17.46 -56.98 -53.30
CA ASN A 227 17.96 -58.32 -53.01
C ASN A 227 16.96 -59.41 -53.43
N LYS A 228 15.66 -59.24 -53.13
CA LYS A 228 14.59 -60.15 -53.57
C LYS A 228 14.50 -60.24 -55.10
N GLU A 229 14.64 -59.13 -55.81
CA GLU A 229 14.68 -59.12 -57.28
C GLU A 229 15.90 -59.90 -57.83
N ARG A 230 17.08 -59.67 -57.26
CA ARG A 230 18.30 -60.40 -57.63
C ARG A 230 18.17 -61.91 -57.38
N GLN A 231 17.50 -62.30 -56.29
CA GLN A 231 17.20 -63.71 -56.03
C GLN A 231 16.27 -64.29 -57.09
N LYS A 232 15.16 -63.60 -57.44
CA LYS A 232 14.24 -64.05 -58.49
C LYS A 232 14.95 -64.26 -59.83
N ILE A 233 15.81 -63.32 -60.22
CA ILE A 233 16.61 -63.42 -61.46
C ILE A 233 17.56 -64.63 -61.40
N THR A 234 18.30 -64.77 -60.29
CA THR A 234 19.26 -65.88 -60.10
C THR A 234 18.55 -67.24 -60.10
N GLN A 235 17.40 -67.35 -59.44
CA GLN A 235 16.55 -68.53 -59.42
C GLN A 235 16.06 -68.90 -60.83
N LYS A 236 15.64 -67.91 -61.63
CA LYS A 236 15.21 -68.12 -63.02
C LYS A 236 16.35 -68.64 -63.89
N GLN A 237 17.56 -68.09 -63.73
CA GLN A 237 18.77 -68.57 -64.43
C GLN A 237 19.13 -70.01 -64.02
N LEU A 238 19.09 -70.32 -62.71
CA LEU A 238 19.30 -71.67 -62.20
C LEU A 238 18.29 -72.67 -62.79
N SER A 239 17.01 -72.30 -62.82
CA SER A 239 15.93 -73.17 -63.33
C SER A 239 16.12 -73.49 -64.81
N ARG A 240 16.46 -72.48 -65.62
CA ARG A 240 16.77 -72.65 -67.05
C ARG A 240 17.97 -73.57 -67.26
N LYS A 241 19.08 -73.32 -66.55
CA LYS A 241 20.30 -74.13 -66.69
C LYS A 241 20.14 -75.56 -66.17
N LYS A 242 19.38 -75.78 -65.09
CA LYS A 242 19.01 -77.13 -64.62
C LYS A 242 18.24 -77.93 -65.67
N THR A 243 17.37 -77.27 -66.43
CA THR A 243 16.59 -77.91 -67.50
C THR A 243 17.51 -78.39 -68.63
N VAL A 244 18.45 -77.56 -69.06
CA VAL A 244 19.45 -77.91 -70.08
C VAL A 244 20.42 -78.99 -69.59
N LEU A 245 20.86 -78.90 -68.32
CA LEU A 245 21.73 -79.90 -67.71
C LEU A 245 21.05 -81.27 -67.67
N ARG A 246 19.78 -81.33 -67.27
CA ARG A 246 18.98 -82.58 -67.22
C ARG A 246 18.87 -83.24 -68.60
N TYR A 247 18.71 -82.45 -69.66
CA TYR A 247 18.70 -82.95 -71.04
C TYR A 247 20.05 -83.52 -71.48
N LEU A 248 21.15 -82.83 -71.17
CA LEU A 248 22.51 -83.32 -71.47
C LEU A 248 22.87 -84.57 -70.63
N ASP A 249 22.22 -84.76 -69.48
CA ASP A 249 22.46 -85.89 -68.60
C ASP A 249 21.87 -87.21 -69.13
N THR A 250 20.78 -87.13 -69.91
CA THR A 250 20.06 -88.28 -70.47
C THR A 250 20.67 -88.86 -71.77
N LEU A 251 21.77 -88.31 -72.27
CA LEU A 251 22.43 -88.80 -73.49
C LEU A 251 23.36 -90.00 -73.16
N GLU A 252 23.11 -91.17 -73.77
CA GLU A 252 23.84 -92.44 -73.51
C GLU A 252 25.34 -92.41 -73.87
N GLN A 253 25.75 -91.62 -74.88
CA GLN A 253 27.15 -91.33 -75.21
C GLN A 253 27.29 -89.85 -75.59
N ARG A 254 28.09 -89.09 -74.84
CA ARG A 254 28.33 -87.66 -75.12
C ARG A 254 29.50 -87.51 -76.07
N ASP A 255 29.32 -86.73 -77.14
CA ASP A 255 30.42 -86.27 -77.97
C ASP A 255 31.32 -85.28 -77.19
N GLU A 256 32.54 -85.05 -77.67
CA GLU A 256 33.54 -84.23 -76.97
C GLU A 256 33.04 -82.77 -76.76
N GLN A 257 32.20 -82.28 -77.67
CA GLN A 257 31.58 -80.96 -77.61
C GLN A 257 30.48 -80.87 -76.54
N SER A 258 29.58 -81.86 -76.44
CA SER A 258 28.57 -81.91 -75.38
C SER A 258 29.19 -82.12 -74.00
N ASN A 259 30.30 -82.86 -73.91
CA ASN A 259 31.01 -83.06 -72.65
C ASN A 259 31.69 -81.76 -72.16
N LYS A 260 32.27 -80.96 -73.07
CA LYS A 260 32.77 -79.60 -72.76
C LYS A 260 31.63 -78.66 -72.33
N GLN A 261 30.47 -78.71 -72.99
CA GLN A 261 29.30 -77.91 -72.61
C GLN A 261 28.77 -78.32 -71.23
N PHE A 262 28.67 -79.61 -70.92
CA PHE A 262 28.24 -80.12 -69.63
C PHE A 262 29.13 -79.65 -68.47
N LEU A 263 30.46 -79.77 -68.62
CA LEU A 263 31.42 -79.28 -67.61
C LEU A 263 31.33 -77.77 -67.40
N THR A 264 31.12 -77.01 -68.48
CA THR A 264 30.95 -75.55 -68.43
C THR A 264 29.65 -75.16 -67.71
N LEU A 265 28.54 -75.82 -68.06
CA LEU A 265 27.22 -75.59 -67.45
C LEU A 265 27.23 -75.94 -65.95
N THR A 266 27.92 -77.02 -65.57
CA THR A 266 28.10 -77.44 -64.18
C THR A 266 28.87 -76.39 -63.37
N ARG A 267 29.95 -75.84 -63.92
CA ARG A 267 30.71 -74.75 -63.28
C ARG A 267 29.87 -73.49 -63.10
N GLU A 268 29.08 -73.12 -64.10
CA GLU A 268 28.18 -71.96 -64.04
C GLU A 268 27.04 -72.17 -63.05
N MET A 269 26.46 -73.37 -63.00
CA MET A 269 25.46 -73.74 -62.00
C MET A 269 26.02 -73.61 -60.58
N ASN A 270 27.22 -74.15 -60.33
CA ASN A 270 27.86 -74.01 -59.01
C ASN A 270 28.09 -72.55 -58.62
N LYS A 271 28.48 -71.68 -59.58
CA LYS A 271 28.59 -70.23 -59.35
C LYS A 271 27.24 -69.60 -59.01
N LEU A 272 26.17 -69.96 -59.72
CA LEU A 272 24.83 -69.43 -59.47
C LEU A 272 24.22 -69.94 -58.16
N THR A 273 24.45 -71.20 -57.78
CA THR A 273 24.02 -71.75 -56.49
C THR A 273 24.69 -71.01 -55.34
N ARG A 274 26.03 -70.83 -55.39
CA ARG A 274 26.76 -70.02 -54.39
C ARG A 274 26.26 -68.57 -54.35
N ARG A 275 25.90 -68.00 -55.50
CA ARG A 275 25.30 -66.65 -55.56
C ARG A 275 23.93 -66.62 -54.88
N GLN A 276 23.09 -67.62 -55.11
CA GLN A 276 21.77 -67.73 -54.49
C GLN A 276 21.88 -67.84 -52.96
N GLU A 277 22.78 -68.69 -52.46
CA GLU A 277 23.06 -68.82 -51.02
C GLU A 277 23.53 -67.50 -50.41
N ARG A 278 24.43 -66.77 -51.09
CA ARG A 278 24.88 -65.44 -50.64
C ARG A 278 23.73 -64.43 -50.58
N LEU A 279 22.84 -64.43 -51.57
CA LEU A 279 21.67 -63.53 -51.58
C LEU A 279 20.66 -63.89 -50.48
N GLN A 280 20.48 -65.17 -50.17
CA GLN A 280 19.65 -65.64 -49.04
C GLN A 280 20.25 -65.23 -47.70
N GLN A 281 21.56 -65.38 -47.53
CA GLN A 281 22.26 -64.88 -46.33
C GLN A 281 22.16 -63.35 -46.21
N LYS A 282 22.28 -62.61 -47.31
CA LYS A 282 22.08 -61.15 -47.30
C LYS A 282 20.65 -60.78 -46.88
N GLU A 283 19.64 -61.49 -47.37
CA GLU A 283 18.24 -61.27 -46.98
C GLU A 283 18.02 -61.50 -45.49
N LYS A 284 18.52 -62.62 -44.95
CA LYS A 284 18.42 -62.92 -43.52
C LYS A 284 19.06 -61.82 -42.66
N LYS A 285 20.21 -61.27 -43.07
CA LYS A 285 20.87 -60.16 -42.38
C LYS A 285 20.06 -58.86 -42.45
N LEU A 286 19.50 -58.53 -43.62
CA LEU A 286 18.67 -57.34 -43.78
C LEU A 286 17.37 -57.42 -42.95
N LEU A 287 16.69 -58.57 -42.96
CA LEU A 287 15.49 -58.80 -42.15
C LEU A 287 15.79 -58.74 -40.65
N GLN A 288 16.94 -59.26 -40.21
CA GLN A 288 17.35 -59.14 -38.82
C GLN A 288 17.58 -57.67 -38.44
N SER A 289 18.30 -56.92 -39.28
CA SER A 289 18.53 -55.49 -39.06
C SER A 289 17.23 -54.68 -39.05
N GLU A 290 16.25 -55.04 -39.88
CA GLU A 290 14.90 -54.45 -39.88
C GLU A 290 14.21 -54.67 -38.53
N LYS A 291 14.23 -55.92 -38.05
CA LYS A 291 13.62 -56.30 -36.77
C LYS A 291 14.27 -55.56 -35.60
N ASP A 292 15.60 -55.49 -35.58
CA ASP A 292 16.35 -54.83 -34.51
C ASP A 292 16.08 -53.32 -34.49
N MET A 293 16.01 -52.66 -35.66
CA MET A 293 15.63 -51.25 -35.74
C MET A 293 14.20 -50.99 -35.28
N ASN A 294 13.26 -51.85 -35.66
CA ASN A 294 11.86 -51.72 -35.24
C ASN A 294 11.72 -51.88 -33.72
N LEU A 295 12.40 -52.88 -33.13
CA LEU A 295 12.39 -53.09 -31.68
C LEU A 295 12.98 -51.90 -30.92
N ALA A 296 14.10 -51.34 -31.39
CA ALA A 296 14.70 -50.16 -30.79
C ALA A 296 13.78 -48.93 -30.90
N TYR A 297 13.13 -48.74 -32.05
CA TYR A 297 12.17 -47.65 -32.25
C TYR A 297 10.96 -47.76 -31.33
N THR A 298 10.32 -48.94 -31.27
CA THR A 298 9.14 -49.16 -30.41
C THR A 298 9.47 -48.90 -28.95
N HIS A 299 10.62 -49.41 -28.47
CA HIS A 299 11.06 -49.19 -27.10
C HIS A 299 11.24 -47.70 -26.77
N ASN A 300 11.97 -46.96 -27.61
CA ASN A 300 12.22 -45.54 -27.41
C ASN A 300 10.92 -44.70 -27.48
N VAL A 301 9.98 -45.08 -28.34
CA VAL A 301 8.66 -44.41 -28.43
C VAL A 301 7.83 -44.67 -27.18
N GLU A 302 7.82 -45.90 -26.66
CA GLU A 302 7.13 -46.25 -25.42
C GLU A 302 7.69 -45.48 -24.23
N GLU A 303 9.01 -45.38 -24.10
CA GLU A 303 9.66 -44.59 -23.05
C GLU A 303 9.27 -43.11 -23.11
N LEU A 304 9.33 -42.51 -24.31
CA LEU A 304 8.91 -41.11 -24.51
C LEU A 304 7.41 -40.92 -24.22
N GLN A 305 6.58 -41.91 -24.56
CA GLN A 305 5.14 -41.87 -24.29
C GLN A 305 4.85 -41.95 -22.79
N GLU A 306 5.59 -42.77 -22.05
CA GLU A 306 5.48 -42.86 -20.60
C GLU A 306 5.90 -41.55 -19.93
N GLN A 307 7.02 -40.96 -20.35
CA GLN A 307 7.47 -39.65 -19.86
C GLN A 307 6.43 -38.55 -20.15
N LEU A 308 5.84 -38.52 -21.35
CA LEU A 308 4.76 -37.60 -21.69
C LEU A 308 3.54 -37.79 -20.79
N SER A 309 3.14 -39.03 -20.53
CA SER A 309 2.00 -39.34 -19.64
C SER A 309 2.26 -38.84 -18.21
N ARG A 310 3.48 -39.05 -17.67
CA ARG A 310 3.86 -38.54 -16.34
C ARG A 310 3.80 -37.01 -16.29
N GLN A 311 4.38 -36.33 -17.27
CA GLN A 311 4.34 -34.86 -17.35
C GLN A 311 2.90 -34.32 -17.53
N GLN A 312 2.02 -35.05 -18.24
CA GLN A 312 0.60 -34.68 -18.34
C GLN A 312 -0.11 -34.75 -16.99
N GLN A 313 0.11 -35.82 -16.22
CA GLN A 313 -0.44 -35.97 -14.87
C GLN A 313 0.06 -34.86 -13.92
N GLU A 314 1.36 -34.54 -13.96
CA GLU A 314 1.93 -33.41 -13.20
C GLU A 314 1.28 -32.07 -13.61
N GLY A 315 1.02 -31.87 -14.90
CA GLY A 315 0.34 -30.66 -15.39
C GLY A 315 -1.09 -30.51 -14.89
N VAL A 316 -1.84 -31.62 -14.85
CA VAL A 316 -3.19 -31.65 -14.24
C VAL A 316 -3.12 -31.35 -12.75
N ALA A 317 -2.13 -31.90 -12.04
CA ALA A 317 -1.94 -31.63 -10.61
C ALA A 317 -1.65 -30.15 -10.34
N PHE A 318 -0.72 -29.53 -11.09
CA PHE A 318 -0.44 -28.09 -10.94
C PHE A 318 -1.66 -27.24 -11.27
N LYS A 319 -2.43 -27.59 -12.31
CA LYS A 319 -3.66 -26.88 -12.65
C LYS A 319 -4.67 -26.94 -11.50
N LYS A 320 -4.88 -28.12 -10.92
CA LYS A 320 -5.74 -28.28 -9.75
C LYS A 320 -5.26 -27.45 -8.56
N GLN A 321 -3.96 -27.45 -8.26
CA GLN A 321 -3.39 -26.64 -7.18
C GLN A 321 -3.59 -25.14 -7.42
N ILE A 322 -3.49 -24.67 -8.66
CA ILE A 322 -3.78 -23.29 -9.05
C ILE A 322 -5.26 -22.98 -8.82
N ASP A 323 -6.17 -23.86 -9.25
CA ASP A 323 -7.61 -23.67 -9.10
C ASP A 323 -8.01 -23.62 -7.61
N ASP A 324 -7.49 -24.55 -6.80
CA ASP A 324 -7.70 -24.61 -5.35
C ASP A 324 -7.18 -23.34 -4.65
N THR A 325 -5.97 -22.89 -5.00
CA THR A 325 -5.38 -21.65 -4.45
C THR A 325 -6.16 -20.40 -4.88
N THR A 326 -6.64 -20.37 -6.11
CA THR A 326 -7.44 -19.26 -6.65
C THR A 326 -8.78 -19.17 -5.94
N LEU A 327 -9.40 -20.31 -5.60
CA LEU A 327 -10.62 -20.37 -4.82
C LEU A 327 -10.40 -19.87 -3.38
N LEU A 328 -9.28 -20.23 -2.75
CA LEU A 328 -8.90 -19.71 -1.42
C LEU A 328 -8.67 -18.19 -1.43
N LEU A 329 -8.09 -17.65 -2.51
CA LEU A 329 -7.93 -16.21 -2.68
C LEU A 329 -9.26 -15.48 -2.88
N ASN A 330 -10.28 -16.15 -3.44
CA ASN A 330 -11.64 -15.63 -3.58
C ASN A 330 -11.72 -14.19 -4.15
N GLY A 331 -10.97 -13.93 -5.21
CA GLY A 331 -10.93 -12.61 -5.87
C GLY A 331 -10.14 -11.52 -5.13
N ARG A 332 -9.47 -11.84 -4.02
CA ARG A 332 -8.54 -10.93 -3.33
C ARG A 332 -7.23 -10.89 -4.11
N ASP A 333 -7.09 -9.86 -4.91
CA ASP A 333 -5.93 -9.64 -5.77
C ASP A 333 -4.84 -8.80 -5.10
N GLU A 334 -3.80 -8.46 -5.87
CA GLU A 334 -2.70 -7.63 -5.41
C GLU A 334 -3.16 -6.21 -5.01
N SER A 335 -4.26 -5.70 -5.58
CA SER A 335 -4.81 -4.38 -5.23
C SER A 335 -5.45 -4.40 -3.84
N TYR A 336 -6.19 -5.47 -3.53
CA TYR A 336 -6.74 -5.72 -2.19
C TYR A 336 -5.62 -5.85 -1.15
N LEU A 337 -4.55 -6.61 -1.47
CA LEU A 337 -3.36 -6.70 -0.62
C LEU A 337 -2.70 -5.34 -0.36
N LYS A 338 -2.59 -4.49 -1.39
CA LYS A 338 -2.06 -3.12 -1.25
C LYS A 338 -2.92 -2.27 -0.32
N ALA A 339 -4.24 -2.37 -0.43
CA ALA A 339 -5.17 -1.66 0.45
C ALA A 339 -5.04 -2.11 1.91
N LEU A 340 -5.02 -3.44 2.16
CA LEU A 340 -4.82 -3.99 3.51
C LEU A 340 -3.46 -3.58 4.10
N ARG A 341 -2.41 -3.59 3.28
CA ARG A 341 -1.07 -3.17 3.72
C ARG A 341 -1.04 -1.69 4.07
N ALA A 342 -1.72 -0.84 3.31
CA ALA A 342 -1.86 0.58 3.63
C ALA A 342 -2.60 0.80 4.95
N GLU A 343 -3.71 0.06 5.19
CA GLU A 343 -4.47 0.11 6.45
C GLU A 343 -3.59 -0.32 7.64
N TYR A 344 -2.86 -1.44 7.50
CA TYR A 344 -1.96 -1.92 8.55
C TYR A 344 -0.85 -0.91 8.88
N ILE A 345 -0.23 -0.30 7.85
CA ILE A 345 0.82 0.70 8.04
C ILE A 345 0.24 1.96 8.71
N ASP A 346 -0.90 2.48 8.26
CA ASP A 346 -1.55 3.65 8.86
C ASP A 346 -1.85 3.41 10.34
N LEU A 347 -2.47 2.29 10.69
CA LEU A 347 -2.77 1.95 12.10
C LEU A 347 -1.49 1.82 12.93
N SER A 348 -0.46 1.16 12.42
CA SER A 348 0.81 1.00 13.13
C SER A 348 1.53 2.34 13.34
N LEU A 349 1.53 3.22 12.34
CA LEU A 349 2.13 4.55 12.47
C LEU A 349 1.38 5.40 13.51
N ARG A 350 0.05 5.37 13.50
CA ARG A 350 -0.79 6.09 14.47
C ARG A 350 -0.61 5.57 15.89
N GLU A 351 -0.55 4.26 16.06
CA GLU A 351 -0.29 3.63 17.36
C GLU A 351 1.07 4.05 17.91
N ASN A 352 2.12 3.98 17.08
CA ASN A 352 3.45 4.43 17.47
C ASN A 352 3.48 5.92 17.80
N ALA A 353 2.81 6.76 17.00
CA ALA A 353 2.69 8.19 17.27
C ALA A 353 1.99 8.45 18.60
N PHE A 354 0.90 7.73 18.89
CA PHE A 354 0.17 7.84 20.15
C PHE A 354 1.04 7.45 21.35
N ILE A 355 1.76 6.33 21.27
CA ILE A 355 2.65 5.87 22.33
C ILE A 355 3.80 6.87 22.56
N ASN A 356 4.37 7.42 21.48
CA ASN A 356 5.46 8.38 21.56
C ASN A 356 5.01 9.77 22.07
N GLU A 357 3.82 10.24 21.68
CA GLU A 357 3.24 11.51 22.14
C GLU A 357 2.85 11.50 23.60
N LYS A 358 2.40 10.35 24.07
CA LYS A 358 2.04 10.12 25.45
C LYS A 358 3.31 9.89 26.26
N SER A 359 4.29 10.79 26.11
CA SER A 359 5.46 10.84 26.96
C SER A 359 4.99 11.06 28.40
N GLU A 360 5.62 10.35 29.32
CA GLU A 360 5.42 10.57 30.76
C GLU A 360 5.90 11.97 31.18
N THR A 361 6.46 12.76 30.28
CA THR A 361 7.01 14.09 30.56
C THR A 361 6.62 15.12 29.51
N THR A 362 6.22 16.32 29.94
CA THR A 362 6.19 17.53 29.11
C THR A 362 7.26 18.50 29.57
N VAL A 363 7.92 19.19 28.63
CA VAL A 363 9.04 20.09 28.92
C VAL A 363 8.74 21.48 28.37
N GLY A 364 9.02 22.51 29.16
CA GLY A 364 8.84 23.91 28.82
C GLY A 364 7.68 24.58 29.54
N ARG A 365 7.35 25.81 29.14
CA ARG A 365 6.32 26.62 29.79
C ARG A 365 4.93 26.32 29.24
N HIS A 366 4.04 25.82 30.09
CA HIS A 366 2.64 25.62 29.74
C HIS A 366 1.92 26.95 29.41
N PRO A 367 0.86 26.91 28.58
CA PRO A 367 0.03 28.08 28.31
C PRO A 367 -0.52 28.71 29.58
N ASP A 368 -0.63 30.03 29.61
CA ASP A 368 -1.31 30.74 30.71
C ASP A 368 -2.82 30.46 30.69
N LEU A 369 -3.36 30.05 29.54
CA LEU A 369 -4.75 29.64 29.36
C LEU A 369 -4.88 28.64 28.20
N THR A 370 -5.63 27.56 28.44
CA THR A 370 -6.09 26.63 27.41
C THR A 370 -7.61 26.61 27.42
N LEU A 371 -8.23 26.86 26.27
CA LEU A 371 -9.69 26.87 26.07
C LEU A 371 -10.09 25.78 25.09
N TYR A 372 -11.26 25.18 25.31
CA TYR A 372 -11.75 24.06 24.50
C TYR A 372 -13.05 24.46 23.82
N LEU A 373 -13.04 24.53 22.49
CA LEU A 373 -14.21 24.89 21.71
C LEU A 373 -14.85 23.63 21.09
N PRO A 374 -16.18 23.48 21.17
CA PRO A 374 -16.87 22.37 20.54
C PRO A 374 -16.79 22.47 19.01
N VAL A 375 -16.66 21.32 18.37
CA VAL A 375 -16.82 21.18 16.91
C VAL A 375 -18.27 20.86 16.63
N ALA A 376 -18.79 21.36 15.52
CA ALA A 376 -20.13 21.02 15.05
C ALA A 376 -20.24 19.51 14.78
N ASP A 377 -21.21 18.87 15.42
CA ASP A 377 -21.59 17.48 15.17
C ASP A 377 -23.12 17.38 15.23
N SER A 378 -23.67 16.23 14.88
CA SER A 378 -25.10 15.88 14.90
C SER A 378 -25.85 16.37 16.16
N ASN A 379 -25.20 16.34 17.33
CA ASN A 379 -25.81 16.68 18.62
C ASN A 379 -25.16 17.88 19.33
N THR A 380 -24.18 18.54 18.70
CA THR A 380 -23.42 19.64 19.34
C THR A 380 -23.35 20.83 18.40
N ILE A 381 -23.86 21.97 18.88
CA ILE A 381 -23.68 23.27 18.24
C ILE A 381 -22.22 23.67 18.46
N GLY A 382 -21.47 23.85 17.38
CA GLY A 382 -20.05 24.13 17.45
C GLY A 382 -19.48 24.67 16.15
N LEU A 383 -18.16 24.77 16.08
CA LEU A 383 -17.47 25.33 14.92
C LEU A 383 -17.28 24.28 13.82
N ASP A 384 -17.36 24.71 12.56
CA ASP A 384 -17.13 23.89 11.38
C ASP A 384 -15.63 23.63 11.18
N GLU A 385 -15.18 22.44 11.54
CA GLU A 385 -13.78 22.02 11.46
C GLU A 385 -13.24 22.01 10.02
N LYS A 386 -14.06 21.75 9.00
CA LYS A 386 -13.60 21.75 7.61
C LYS A 386 -13.29 23.17 7.15
N LYS A 387 -14.10 24.15 7.55
CA LYS A 387 -13.81 25.56 7.25
C LYS A 387 -12.59 26.06 8.02
N ILE A 388 -12.44 25.66 9.28
CA ILE A 388 -11.23 25.96 10.06
C ILE A 388 -10.00 25.38 9.35
N LEU A 389 -10.05 24.12 8.93
CA LEU A 389 -8.93 23.46 8.25
C LEU A 389 -8.54 24.16 6.93
N LYS A 390 -9.51 24.63 6.15
CA LYS A 390 -9.23 25.47 4.98
C LYS A 390 -8.61 26.82 5.34
N ALA A 391 -9.09 27.46 6.40
CA ALA A 391 -8.49 28.69 6.87
C ALA A 391 -7.04 28.45 7.35
N LEU A 392 -6.74 27.30 7.94
CA LEU A 392 -5.36 26.90 8.26
C LEU A 392 -4.47 26.83 7.02
N GLU A 393 -4.97 26.26 5.92
CA GLU A 393 -4.27 26.23 4.62
C GLU A 393 -4.00 27.65 4.09
N GLU A 394 -5.00 28.54 4.17
CA GLU A 394 -4.87 29.93 3.72
C GLU A 394 -3.85 30.71 4.57
N GLU A 395 -3.88 30.55 5.89
CA GLU A 395 -2.92 31.17 6.81
C GLU A 395 -1.49 30.70 6.56
N ASN A 396 -1.29 29.44 6.16
CA ASN A 396 0.04 28.91 5.82
C ASN A 396 0.70 29.66 4.66
N GLY A 397 -0.09 30.29 3.78
CA GLY A 397 0.41 31.13 2.69
C GLY A 397 0.73 32.57 3.08
N GLN A 398 0.41 33.01 4.30
CA GLN A 398 0.50 34.42 4.69
C GLN A 398 1.82 34.76 5.39
N ALA A 399 2.26 36.01 5.27
CA ALA A 399 3.49 36.49 5.90
C ALA A 399 3.22 37.13 7.27
N TYR A 400 3.99 36.75 8.28
CA TYR A 400 3.87 37.24 9.65
C TYR A 400 4.16 38.75 9.76
N SER A 401 3.32 39.45 10.52
CA SER A 401 3.42 40.86 10.88
C SER A 401 2.93 41.07 12.30
N PHE A 402 3.76 41.68 13.14
CA PHE A 402 3.48 41.87 14.57
C PHE A 402 2.12 42.52 14.87
N PHE A 403 1.67 43.47 14.04
CA PHE A 403 0.44 44.24 14.29
C PHE A 403 -0.79 43.69 13.58
N THR A 404 -0.65 43.31 12.32
CA THR A 404 -1.79 43.05 11.42
C THR A 404 -2.01 41.58 11.12
N ASN A 405 -0.94 40.77 11.13
CA ASN A 405 -0.97 39.36 10.81
C ASN A 405 -0.07 38.60 11.78
N ASN A 406 -0.49 38.53 13.04
CA ASN A 406 0.21 37.83 14.11
C ASN A 406 -0.56 36.57 14.54
N CYS A 407 0.02 35.80 15.46
CA CYS A 407 -0.58 34.57 15.97
C CYS A 407 -2.01 34.76 16.50
N ALA A 408 -2.27 35.83 17.27
CA ALA A 408 -3.60 36.11 17.80
C ALA A 408 -4.64 36.37 16.70
N SER A 409 -4.29 37.18 15.70
CA SER A 409 -5.14 37.50 14.56
C SER A 409 -5.38 36.29 13.63
N SER A 410 -4.37 35.41 13.50
CA SER A 410 -4.44 34.20 12.66
C SER A 410 -5.35 33.16 13.31
N VAL A 411 -5.15 32.87 14.61
CA VAL A 411 -6.06 32.02 15.40
C VAL A 411 -7.50 32.54 15.33
N LYS A 412 -7.72 33.84 15.53
CA LYS A 412 -9.06 34.43 15.45
C LYS A 412 -9.69 34.28 14.05
N ARG A 413 -8.93 34.48 12.97
CA ARG A 413 -9.41 34.27 11.59
C ARG A 413 -9.83 32.83 11.35
N CYS A 414 -9.02 31.86 11.77
CA CYS A 414 -9.36 30.45 11.64
C CYS A 414 -10.64 30.11 12.41
N LEU A 415 -10.77 30.57 13.66
CA LEU A 415 -11.97 30.34 14.46
C LEU A 415 -13.22 30.99 13.86
N LEU A 416 -13.11 32.23 13.36
CA LEU A 416 -14.21 32.93 12.69
C LEU A 416 -14.63 32.22 11.39
N ALA A 417 -13.69 31.67 10.62
CA ALA A 417 -14.01 30.89 9.43
C ALA A 417 -14.86 29.65 9.76
N GLY A 418 -14.68 29.09 10.96
CA GLY A 418 -15.49 27.98 11.49
C GLY A 418 -16.91 28.38 11.90
N ILE A 419 -17.21 29.68 12.05
CA ILE A 419 -18.56 30.15 12.37
C ILE A 419 -19.34 30.29 11.06
N ASP A 420 -20.31 29.39 10.84
CA ASP A 420 -21.20 29.51 9.70
C ASP A 420 -22.30 30.56 9.96
N LYS A 421 -23.05 30.93 8.91
CA LYS A 421 -24.10 31.95 9.03
C LYS A 421 -25.21 31.56 10.01
N THR A 422 -25.45 30.26 10.18
CA THR A 422 -26.45 29.73 11.10
C THR A 422 -26.03 29.94 12.54
N LEU A 423 -24.80 29.52 12.89
CA LEU A 423 -24.22 29.71 14.20
C LEU A 423 -24.04 31.20 14.51
N GLN A 424 -23.62 32.00 13.54
CA GLN A 424 -23.51 33.45 13.71
C GLN A 424 -24.84 34.06 14.19
N ARG A 425 -25.96 33.71 13.54
CA ARG A 425 -27.29 34.20 13.94
C ARG A 425 -27.67 33.73 15.34
N GLN A 426 -27.44 32.46 15.66
CA GLN A 426 -27.72 31.94 17.00
C GLN A 426 -26.91 32.65 18.09
N LEU A 427 -25.66 32.99 17.80
CA LEU A 427 -24.77 33.75 18.69
C LEU A 427 -25.22 35.23 18.81
N GLU A 428 -25.67 35.85 17.72
CA GLU A 428 -26.27 37.20 17.73
C GLU A 428 -27.56 37.23 18.55
N ASP A 429 -28.44 36.24 18.38
CA ASP A 429 -29.68 36.08 19.16
C ASP A 429 -29.40 35.84 20.65
N ALA A 430 -28.27 35.20 20.97
CA ALA A 430 -27.76 35.03 22.33
C ALA A 430 -27.10 36.30 22.92
N GLY A 431 -27.07 37.40 22.18
CA GLY A 431 -26.62 38.71 22.66
C GLY A 431 -25.22 39.14 22.21
N LEU A 432 -24.57 38.43 21.29
CA LEU A 432 -23.29 38.86 20.73
C LEU A 432 -23.46 39.96 19.69
N ALA A 433 -22.68 41.03 19.84
CA ALA A 433 -22.71 42.16 18.93
C ALA A 433 -22.07 41.81 17.56
N PRO A 434 -22.53 42.42 16.45
CA PRO A 434 -22.01 42.13 15.11
C PRO A 434 -20.49 42.39 14.94
N ASP A 435 -19.92 43.29 15.73
CA ASP A 435 -18.49 43.60 15.73
C ASP A 435 -17.63 42.46 16.33
N PHE A 436 -18.25 41.55 17.09
CA PHE A 436 -17.60 40.36 17.63
C PHE A 436 -17.04 39.46 16.53
N PHE A 437 -17.73 39.39 15.39
CA PHE A 437 -17.37 38.55 14.24
C PHE A 437 -16.32 39.20 13.32
N GLN A 438 -15.77 40.35 13.72
CA GLN A 438 -14.75 41.07 12.96
C GLN A 438 -13.37 40.95 13.63
N VAL A 439 -12.34 40.82 12.80
CA VAL A 439 -10.94 40.85 13.23
C VAL A 439 -10.53 42.30 13.38
N LYS A 440 -10.06 42.69 14.57
CA LYS A 440 -9.59 44.06 14.81
C LYS A 440 -8.26 44.27 14.11
N LYS A 441 -7.97 45.53 13.74
CA LYS A 441 -6.69 45.90 13.08
C LYS A 441 -5.45 45.52 13.91
N ILE A 442 -5.59 45.51 15.24
CA ILE A 442 -4.57 45.07 16.17
C ILE A 442 -5.21 44.05 17.12
N GLU A 443 -4.79 42.79 17.00
CA GLU A 443 -5.15 41.71 17.91
C GLU A 443 -3.95 41.35 18.78
N THR A 444 -4.19 41.09 20.06
CA THR A 444 -3.17 40.68 21.03
C THR A 444 -3.63 39.44 21.79
N CYS A 445 -2.72 38.68 22.40
CA CYS A 445 -3.11 37.47 23.15
C CYS A 445 -4.13 37.76 24.26
N GLN A 446 -4.12 38.97 24.83
CA GLN A 446 -5.11 39.40 25.82
C GLN A 446 -6.48 39.70 25.18
N SER A 447 -6.54 40.29 23.97
CA SER A 447 -7.82 40.49 23.26
C SER A 447 -8.39 39.16 22.80
N LEU A 448 -7.55 38.28 22.24
CA LEU A 448 -7.93 36.93 21.85
C LEU A 448 -8.46 36.14 23.07
N LYS A 449 -7.75 36.16 24.19
CA LYS A 449 -8.20 35.51 25.43
C LYS A 449 -9.63 35.91 25.83
N ARG A 450 -9.94 37.21 25.83
CA ARG A 450 -11.28 37.70 26.17
C ARG A 450 -12.31 37.24 25.14
N TRP A 451 -11.97 37.36 23.86
CA TRP A 451 -12.83 36.98 22.75
C TRP A 451 -13.15 35.48 22.76
N THR A 452 -12.14 34.60 22.87
CA THR A 452 -12.32 33.15 22.87
C THR A 452 -13.08 32.66 24.11
N LYS A 453 -12.85 33.25 25.29
CA LYS A 453 -13.67 32.95 26.49
C LYS A 453 -15.14 33.30 26.31
N THR A 454 -15.40 34.43 25.66
CA THR A 454 -16.78 34.86 25.38
C THR A 454 -17.44 33.90 24.40
N LEU A 455 -16.72 33.47 23.35
CA LEU A 455 -17.20 32.46 22.40
C LEU A 455 -17.47 31.12 23.09
N GLU A 456 -16.54 30.61 23.90
CA GLU A 456 -16.68 29.36 24.65
C GLU A 456 -17.93 29.38 25.53
N HIS A 457 -18.13 30.47 26.28
CA HIS A 457 -19.28 30.64 27.15
C HIS A 457 -20.62 30.56 26.39
N HIS A 458 -20.77 31.33 25.31
CA HIS A 458 -22.01 31.29 24.53
C HIS A 458 -22.24 29.95 23.82
N LEU A 459 -21.18 29.28 23.35
CA LEU A 459 -21.32 27.93 22.79
C LEU A 459 -21.77 26.92 23.85
N ILE A 460 -21.28 27.02 25.08
CA ILE A 460 -21.75 26.20 26.21
C ILE A 460 -23.22 26.48 26.50
N GLU A 461 -23.63 27.75 26.54
CA GLU A 461 -25.03 28.14 26.78
C GLU A 461 -25.98 27.63 25.69
N LEU A 462 -25.60 27.76 24.42
CA LEU A 462 -26.39 27.26 23.30
C LEU A 462 -26.55 25.73 23.36
N ASN A 463 -25.49 24.99 23.66
CA ASN A 463 -25.55 23.54 23.81
C ASN A 463 -26.37 23.11 25.04
N ALA A 464 -26.27 23.86 26.14
CA ALA A 464 -27.06 23.61 27.34
C ALA A 464 -28.56 23.88 27.10
N ALA A 465 -28.89 24.90 26.31
CA ALA A 465 -30.27 25.19 25.92
C ALA A 465 -30.84 24.10 24.98
N ALA A 466 -30.06 23.66 24.00
CA ALA A 466 -30.45 22.60 23.06
C ALA A 466 -30.64 21.23 23.72
N SER A 467 -29.96 20.98 24.85
CA SER A 467 -30.04 19.72 25.59
C SER A 467 -31.22 19.64 26.59
N ARG A 468 -32.00 20.72 26.76
CA ARG A 468 -33.18 20.70 27.64
C ARG A 468 -34.33 20.01 26.91
N PRO A 469 -34.93 18.93 27.46
CA PRO A 469 -36.16 18.39 26.91
C PRO A 469 -37.25 19.47 27.03
N ASP A 470 -38.02 19.67 25.94
CA ASP A 470 -39.20 20.52 25.91
C ASP A 470 -40.15 20.12 27.04
N THR A 471 -40.01 20.78 28.17
CA THR A 471 -40.98 20.78 29.26
C THR A 471 -41.78 22.04 29.10
N THR A 472 -42.55 22.12 28.00
CA THR A 472 -43.71 22.99 27.97
C THR A 472 -44.77 22.32 28.84
N PRO A 473 -45.12 22.87 30.02
CA PRO A 473 -46.33 22.43 30.68
C PRO A 473 -47.49 22.82 29.78
N VAL A 474 -48.22 21.83 29.26
CA VAL A 474 -49.54 22.04 28.68
C VAL A 474 -50.41 22.55 29.84
N LEU A 475 -50.51 23.87 29.98
CA LEU A 475 -51.54 24.50 30.78
C LEU A 475 -52.87 24.21 30.09
N THR A 476 -53.52 23.15 30.53
CA THR A 476 -54.95 22.93 30.31
C THR A 476 -55.68 23.85 31.28
N PHE A 477 -56.33 24.87 30.75
CA PHE A 477 -57.44 25.58 31.40
C PHE A 477 -58.64 25.56 30.46
#